data_AF-A0A7S1DPG0-F1
#
_entry.id   AF-A0A7S1DPG0-F1
#
_cell.length_a   1.000
_cell.length_b   1.000
_cell.length_c   1.000
_cell.angle_alpha   90.00
_cell.angle_beta   90.00
_cell.angle_gamma   90.00
#
_symmetry.space_group_name_H-M   'P 1'
#
loop_
_entity.id
_entity.type
_entity.pdbx_description
1 polymer ?
#
loop_
_entity_poly.entity_id
_entity_poly.type
_entity_poly.pdbx_seq_one_letter_code
_entity_poly.pdbx_strand_id
1 'polypeptide(L)'
;TRIAKAGAKTIKGGVSVSKSSILKQEVEEEAKQQRKGAAFEGFKSLREHQADVQKVSEQVALRQEGQLITTRRRRGDSHCPRSESYKEQTLQVDISSLDGILAVDQVGGGWQALVEPRVTMEMLVRAVLPLGLIPEVVPEFRRI
;
A
#
# COMPACT_ATOMS: atom_id res chain seq x y z
N THR A 1 50.90 -33.79 -36.85
CA THR A 1 50.09 -32.69 -36.29
C THR A 1 48.65 -32.87 -36.75
N ARG A 2 47.77 -33.40 -35.90
CA ARG A 2 46.40 -33.81 -36.27
C ARG A 2 45.41 -32.65 -36.08
N ILE A 3 44.65 -32.36 -37.13
CA ILE A 3 43.52 -31.44 -37.14
C ILE A 3 42.27 -32.24 -36.75
N ALA A 4 41.53 -31.81 -35.73
CA ALA A 4 40.24 -32.40 -35.36
C ALA A 4 39.10 -31.39 -35.58
N LYS A 5 38.20 -31.74 -36.50
CA LYS A 5 36.91 -31.09 -36.76
C LYS A 5 35.99 -31.25 -35.53
N ALA A 6 35.45 -30.14 -35.03
CA ALA A 6 34.27 -30.17 -34.16
C ALA A 6 33.02 -29.96 -35.04
N GLY A 7 32.17 -30.97 -35.11
CA GLY A 7 30.96 -30.98 -35.92
C GLY A 7 29.84 -30.12 -35.32
N ALA A 8 29.21 -29.31 -36.16
CA ALA A 8 27.94 -28.67 -35.87
C ALA A 8 26.82 -29.72 -35.86
N LYS A 9 26.18 -29.93 -34.71
CA LYS A 9 25.00 -30.78 -34.56
C LYS A 9 23.77 -29.89 -34.50
N THR A 10 23.06 -29.77 -35.62
CA THR A 10 21.78 -29.08 -35.73
C THR A 10 20.71 -29.85 -34.96
N ILE A 11 20.23 -29.29 -33.85
CA ILE A 11 19.05 -29.77 -33.15
C ILE A 11 17.86 -29.00 -33.70
N LYS A 12 17.02 -29.67 -34.49
CA LYS A 12 15.74 -29.12 -34.98
C LYS A 12 14.79 -28.94 -33.79
N GLY A 13 14.21 -27.75 -33.64
CA GLY A 13 13.06 -27.48 -32.76
C GLY A 13 13.33 -26.74 -31.45
N GLY A 14 14.44 -26.00 -31.32
CA GLY A 14 14.72 -25.21 -30.12
C GLY A 14 13.97 -23.89 -30.09
N VAL A 15 12.91 -23.78 -29.28
CA VAL A 15 12.43 -22.46 -28.81
C VAL A 15 13.59 -21.83 -28.04
N SER A 16 14.21 -20.78 -28.61
CA SER A 16 15.25 -20.03 -27.94
C SER A 16 14.62 -19.18 -26.83
N VAL A 17 14.34 -19.80 -25.69
CA VAL A 17 13.94 -19.05 -24.50
C VAL A 17 15.20 -18.36 -23.98
N SER A 18 15.23 -17.03 -24.05
CA SER A 18 16.36 -16.25 -23.56
C SER A 18 16.53 -16.49 -22.05
N LYS A 19 17.77 -16.57 -21.56
CA LYS A 19 18.04 -16.60 -20.11
C LYS A 19 17.37 -15.43 -19.38
N SER A 20 17.20 -14.29 -20.05
CA SER A 20 16.49 -13.13 -19.52
C SER A 20 14.97 -13.32 -19.38
N SER A 21 14.35 -14.18 -20.19
CA SER A 21 12.92 -14.51 -20.05
C SER A 21 12.66 -15.51 -18.94
N ILE A 22 13.58 -16.46 -18.69
CA ILE A 22 13.48 -17.41 -17.58
C ILE A 22 13.64 -16.68 -16.24
N LEU A 23 14.65 -15.79 -16.14
CA LEU A 23 14.87 -14.97 -14.94
C LEU A 23 13.69 -14.02 -14.65
N LYS A 24 13.04 -13.47 -15.68
CA LYS A 24 11.84 -12.64 -15.49
C LYS A 24 10.66 -13.47 -14.98
N GLN A 25 10.47 -14.66 -15.53
CA GLN A 25 9.41 -15.58 -15.09
C GLN A 25 9.65 -16.09 -13.67
N GLU A 26 10.90 -16.39 -13.30
CA GLU A 26 11.27 -16.82 -11.95
C GLU A 26 11.07 -15.69 -10.92
N VAL A 27 11.46 -14.45 -11.24
CA VAL A 27 11.23 -13.29 -10.36
C VAL A 27 9.73 -12.96 -10.23
N GLU A 28 8.95 -13.13 -11.30
CA GLU A 28 7.51 -12.87 -11.30
C GLU A 28 6.72 -13.97 -10.58
N GLU A 29 7.19 -15.23 -10.67
CA GLU A 29 6.66 -16.35 -9.91
C GLU A 29 7.07 -16.27 -8.42
N GLU A 30 8.28 -15.85 -8.08
CA GLU A 30 8.70 -15.59 -6.70
C GLU A 30 7.90 -14.44 -6.06
N ALA A 31 7.65 -13.36 -6.81
CA ALA A 31 6.78 -12.26 -6.36
C ALA A 31 5.32 -12.72 -6.15
N LYS A 32 4.82 -13.63 -6.99
CA LYS A 32 3.50 -14.27 -6.80
C LYS A 32 3.48 -15.25 -5.63
N GLN A 33 4.58 -15.95 -5.38
CA GLN A 33 4.72 -16.91 -4.29
C GLN A 33 4.88 -16.21 -2.93
N GLN A 34 5.56 -15.07 -2.89
CA GLN A 34 5.67 -14.21 -1.69
C GLN A 34 4.34 -13.51 -1.37
N ARG A 35 3.56 -13.10 -2.39
CA ARG A 35 2.17 -12.64 -2.19
C ARG A 35 1.23 -13.68 -1.59
N LYS A 36 1.55 -14.98 -1.74
CA LYS A 36 0.79 -16.08 -1.13
C LYS A 36 1.16 -16.38 0.33
N GLY A 37 2.27 -15.82 0.84
CA GLY A 37 2.83 -16.17 2.15
C GLY A 37 2.21 -15.48 3.37
N ALA A 38 1.51 -14.37 3.19
CA ALA A 38 0.87 -13.65 4.30
C ALA A 38 -0.42 -12.99 3.81
N ALA A 39 -1.47 -13.78 3.64
CA ALA A 39 -2.81 -13.25 3.49
C ALA A 39 -3.23 -12.62 4.82
N PHE A 40 -2.86 -11.36 5.04
CA PHE A 40 -3.57 -10.52 5.98
C PHE A 40 -4.95 -10.26 5.39
N GLU A 41 -5.97 -10.95 5.91
CA GLU A 41 -7.38 -10.63 5.62
C GLU A 41 -7.65 -9.21 6.11
N GLY A 42 -7.67 -8.23 5.20
CA GLY A 42 -7.93 -6.83 5.58
C GLY A 42 -7.36 -5.75 4.67
N PHE A 43 -6.69 -6.08 3.56
CA PHE A 43 -6.31 -5.05 2.60
C PHE A 43 -7.52 -4.53 1.82
N LYS A 44 -7.64 -3.20 1.80
CA LYS A 44 -8.65 -2.52 1.00
C LYS A 44 -8.20 -2.50 -0.45
N SER A 45 -9.10 -2.86 -1.37
CA SER A 45 -8.79 -2.80 -2.79
C SER A 45 -8.69 -1.35 -3.29
N LEU A 46 -7.95 -1.13 -4.38
CA LEU A 46 -7.89 0.19 -5.02
C LEU A 46 -9.26 0.69 -5.47
N ARG A 47 -10.18 -0.21 -5.83
CA ARG A 47 -11.56 0.16 -6.21
C ARG A 47 -12.34 0.70 -5.02
N GLU A 48 -12.23 0.07 -3.86
CA GLU A 48 -12.87 0.54 -2.63
C GLU A 48 -12.28 1.89 -2.19
N HIS A 49 -10.95 2.01 -2.23
CA HIS A 49 -10.26 3.27 -1.98
C HIS A 49 -10.77 4.39 -2.89
N GLN A 50 -10.85 4.15 -4.21
CA GLN A 50 -11.36 5.14 -5.16
C GLN A 50 -12.81 5.54 -4.87
N ALA A 51 -13.66 4.58 -4.49
CA ALA A 51 -15.03 4.88 -4.10
C ALA A 51 -15.10 5.74 -2.84
N ASP A 52 -14.23 5.53 -1.86
CA ASP A 52 -14.17 6.33 -0.65
C ASP A 52 -13.59 7.74 -0.91
N VAL A 53 -12.55 7.84 -1.75
CA VAL A 53 -12.00 9.12 -2.22
C VAL A 53 -13.04 9.93 -2.98
N GLN A 54 -13.86 9.28 -3.81
CA GLN A 54 -14.94 9.94 -4.54
C GLN A 54 -15.95 10.58 -3.59
N LYS A 55 -16.38 9.86 -2.54
CA LYS A 55 -17.28 10.42 -1.50
C LYS A 55 -16.66 11.62 -0.78
N VAL A 56 -15.35 11.57 -0.51
CA VAL A 56 -14.62 12.70 0.10
C VAL A 56 -14.54 13.88 -0.86
N SER A 57 -14.28 13.63 -2.15
CA SER A 57 -14.25 14.66 -3.19
C SER A 57 -15.60 15.36 -3.35
N GLU A 58 -16.70 14.60 -3.33
CA GLU A 58 -18.06 15.14 -3.37
C GLU A 58 -18.35 16.04 -2.17
N GLN A 59 -17.91 15.67 -0.96
CA GLN A 59 -18.02 16.54 0.21
C GLN A 59 -17.22 17.84 0.04
N VAL A 60 -15.98 17.74 -0.45
CA VAL A 60 -15.11 18.91 -0.70
C VAL A 60 -15.72 19.86 -1.74
N ALA A 61 -16.44 19.34 -2.74
CA ALA A 61 -17.09 20.13 -3.76
C ALA A 61 -18.24 21.01 -3.22
N LEU A 62 -18.79 20.70 -2.03
CA LEU A 62 -19.83 21.50 -1.37
C LEU A 62 -19.29 22.78 -0.72
N ARG A 63 -17.96 22.99 -0.74
CA ARG A 63 -17.31 24.15 -0.12
C ARG A 63 -17.71 25.46 -0.79
N GLN A 64 -18.07 26.45 0.03
CA GLN A 64 -18.31 27.81 -0.43
C GLN A 64 -16.98 28.53 -0.73
N GLU A 65 -16.99 29.50 -1.64
CA GLU A 65 -15.82 30.32 -1.93
C GLU A 65 -15.33 31.03 -0.64
N GLY A 66 -14.02 31.01 -0.41
CA GLY A 66 -13.41 31.55 0.81
C GLY A 66 -13.56 30.68 2.07
N GLN A 67 -14.40 29.63 2.06
CA GLN A 67 -14.55 28.74 3.20
C GLN A 67 -13.33 27.81 3.35
N LEU A 68 -12.80 27.68 4.56
CA LEU A 68 -11.72 26.75 4.87
C LEU A 68 -12.27 25.31 5.00
N ILE A 69 -11.44 24.32 4.69
CA ILE A 69 -11.75 22.89 4.85
C ILE A 69 -10.99 22.36 6.05
N THR A 70 -11.65 21.56 6.89
CA THR A 70 -10.96 20.74 7.88
C THR A 70 -11.46 19.30 7.82
N THR A 71 -10.67 18.37 8.38
CA THR A 71 -11.16 17.01 8.60
C THR A 71 -12.07 16.98 9.82
N ARG A 72 -13.21 16.32 9.68
CA ARG A 72 -14.07 16.00 10.82
C ARG A 72 -13.30 15.08 11.76
N ARG A 73 -13.32 15.41 13.05
CA ARG A 73 -12.73 14.58 14.11
C ARG A 73 -13.83 14.25 15.10
N ARG A 74 -13.85 13.01 15.56
CA ARG A 74 -14.65 12.58 16.71
C ARG A 74 -13.84 12.83 17.97
N ARG A 75 -14.54 12.96 19.10
CA ARG A 75 -13.90 13.04 20.41
C ARG A 75 -13.05 11.78 20.63
N GLY A 76 -11.75 11.95 20.85
CA GLY A 76 -10.78 10.87 20.82
C GLY A 76 -9.73 11.15 19.75
N ASP A 77 -10.11 11.31 18.48
CA ASP A 77 -9.26 11.25 17.26
C ASP A 77 -7.98 12.13 17.18
N SER A 78 -7.66 12.94 18.19
CA SER A 78 -6.43 13.71 18.21
C SER A 78 -6.01 14.09 19.64
N HIS A 79 -4.70 14.03 19.89
CA HIS A 79 -4.06 14.63 21.06
C HIS A 79 -3.88 16.15 20.96
N CYS A 80 -4.58 16.84 20.05
CA CYS A 80 -4.46 18.28 19.91
C CYS A 80 -5.11 18.98 21.11
N PRO A 81 -4.35 19.73 21.92
CA PRO A 81 -4.89 20.42 23.09
C PRO A 81 -5.66 21.68 22.73
N ARG A 82 -5.68 22.08 21.44
CA ARG A 82 -6.41 23.27 20.99
C ARG A 82 -7.91 23.02 21.02
N SER A 83 -8.66 24.04 21.40
CA SER A 83 -10.11 24.02 21.29
C SER A 83 -10.55 23.77 19.85
N GLU A 84 -11.69 23.10 19.68
CA GLU A 84 -12.26 22.82 18.35
C GLU A 84 -12.86 24.07 17.69
N SER A 85 -12.84 25.22 18.36
CA SER A 85 -13.44 26.48 17.88
C SER A 85 -12.93 26.93 16.51
N TYR A 86 -11.66 26.63 16.15
CA TYR A 86 -11.14 26.95 14.82
C TYR A 86 -11.84 26.19 13.69
N LYS A 87 -12.58 25.12 13.99
CA LYS A 87 -13.32 24.32 13.01
C LYS A 87 -14.78 24.76 12.83
N GLU A 88 -15.31 25.60 13.72
CA GLU A 88 -16.72 26.01 13.71
C GLU A 88 -17.12 26.69 12.40
N GLN A 89 -16.19 27.40 11.77
CA GLN A 89 -16.41 28.13 10.51
C GLN A 89 -15.90 27.38 9.27
N THR A 90 -15.49 26.12 9.43
CA THR A 90 -14.87 25.33 8.37
C THR A 90 -15.86 24.29 7.83
N LEU A 91 -15.74 23.95 6.54
CA LEU A 91 -16.37 22.76 6.02
C LEU A 91 -15.65 21.53 6.58
N GLN A 92 -16.32 20.77 7.44
CA GLN A 92 -15.76 19.58 8.04
C GLN A 92 -16.04 18.36 7.17
N VAL A 93 -15.00 17.85 6.52
CA VAL A 93 -15.06 16.69 5.63
C VAL A 93 -14.86 15.41 6.42
N ASP A 94 -15.80 14.48 6.31
CA ASP A 94 -15.69 13.16 6.91
C ASP A 94 -14.80 12.26 6.05
N ILE A 95 -13.69 11.84 6.65
CA ILE A 95 -12.70 10.92 6.05
C ILE A 95 -12.67 9.58 6.80
N SER A 96 -13.67 9.29 7.64
CA SER A 96 -13.66 8.11 8.51
C SER A 96 -13.62 6.78 7.74
N SER A 97 -14.03 6.77 6.48
CA SER A 97 -13.91 5.60 5.60
C SER A 97 -12.52 5.40 5.04
N LEU A 98 -11.58 6.35 5.16
CA LEU A 98 -10.21 6.21 4.63
C LEU A 98 -9.26 5.60 5.66
N ASP A 99 -9.58 4.39 6.13
CA ASP A 99 -8.94 3.65 7.23
C ASP A 99 -8.26 2.32 6.83
N GLY A 100 -8.08 2.06 5.53
CA GLY A 100 -7.56 0.81 5.00
C GLY A 100 -6.06 0.81 4.69
N ILE A 101 -5.46 -0.39 4.75
CA ILE A 101 -4.11 -0.65 4.21
C ILE A 101 -4.28 -1.16 2.78
N LEU A 102 -3.58 -0.57 1.82
CA LEU A 102 -3.72 -0.86 0.39
C LEU A 102 -2.69 -1.88 -0.09
N ALA A 103 -1.45 -1.78 0.40
CA ALA A 103 -0.37 -2.69 0.01
C ALA A 103 0.76 -2.69 1.04
N VAL A 104 1.49 -3.80 1.12
CA VAL A 104 2.79 -3.90 1.81
C VAL A 104 3.72 -4.72 0.91
N ASP A 105 4.71 -4.08 0.30
CA ASP A 105 5.56 -4.67 -0.72
C ASP A 105 7.03 -4.28 -0.53
N GLN A 106 7.94 -5.07 -1.13
CA GLN A 106 9.34 -4.69 -1.24
C GLN A 106 9.55 -3.76 -2.43
N VAL A 107 10.12 -2.58 -2.18
CA VAL A 107 10.44 -1.58 -3.20
C VAL A 107 11.86 -1.10 -2.97
N GLY A 108 12.73 -1.25 -3.98
CA GLY A 108 14.11 -0.76 -3.93
C GLY A 108 14.99 -1.38 -2.85
N GLY A 109 14.71 -2.62 -2.43
CA GLY A 109 15.47 -3.32 -1.38
C GLY A 109 15.01 -3.02 0.05
N GLY A 110 13.94 -2.26 0.23
CA GLY A 110 13.28 -2.03 1.52
C GLY A 110 11.79 -2.38 1.47
N TRP A 111 11.14 -2.41 2.63
CA TRP A 111 9.69 -2.61 2.74
C TRP A 111 8.97 -1.28 2.72
N GLN A 112 7.86 -1.21 1.98
CA GLN A 112 6.97 -0.05 1.94
C GLN A 112 5.54 -0.48 2.19
N ALA A 113 4.81 0.29 2.99
CA ALA A 113 3.39 0.13 3.20
C ALA A 113 2.64 1.33 2.62
N LEU A 114 1.66 1.06 1.76
CA LEU A 114 0.73 2.07 1.25
C LEU A 114 -0.54 2.01 2.10
N VAL A 115 -0.83 3.11 2.81
CA VAL A 115 -1.91 3.18 3.82
C VAL A 115 -2.77 4.43 3.63
N GLU A 116 -4.03 4.33 4.03
CA GLU A 116 -4.93 5.48 4.08
C GLU A 116 -4.73 6.34 5.35
N PRO A 117 -5.16 7.61 5.37
CA PRO A 117 -4.85 8.55 6.45
C PRO A 117 -5.39 8.20 7.85
N ARG A 118 -6.40 7.32 7.95
CA ARG A 118 -6.98 6.89 9.23
C ARG A 118 -6.50 5.53 9.70
N VAL A 119 -5.56 4.90 8.99
CA VAL A 119 -4.93 3.66 9.46
C VAL A 119 -4.26 3.90 10.80
N THR A 120 -4.66 3.14 11.81
CA THR A 120 -4.04 3.22 13.13
C THR A 120 -2.73 2.45 13.15
N MET A 121 -1.87 2.78 14.11
CA MET A 121 -0.61 2.07 14.28
C MET A 121 -0.82 0.59 14.59
N GLU A 122 -1.85 0.27 15.38
CA GLU A 122 -2.23 -1.12 15.66
C GLU A 122 -2.56 -1.89 14.38
N MET A 123 -3.32 -1.28 13.46
CA MET A 123 -3.66 -1.89 12.17
C MET A 123 -2.41 -2.13 11.33
N LEU A 124 -1.51 -1.15 11.25
CA LEU A 124 -0.25 -1.29 10.52
C LEU A 124 0.61 -2.40 11.11
N VAL A 125 0.82 -2.42 12.44
CA VAL A 125 1.59 -3.45 13.13
C VAL A 125 0.99 -4.84 12.87
N ARG A 126 -0.33 -4.99 13.00
CA ARG A 126 -1.02 -6.26 12.72
C ARG A 126 -0.82 -6.74 11.29
N ALA A 127 -0.78 -5.83 10.32
CA ALA A 127 -0.57 -6.17 8.92
C ALA A 127 0.86 -6.60 8.60
N VAL A 128 1.85 -5.99 9.26
CA VAL A 128 3.27 -6.22 8.94
C VAL A 128 3.95 -7.25 9.85
N LEU A 129 3.39 -7.54 11.03
CA LEU A 129 3.93 -8.54 11.95
C LEU A 129 4.04 -9.96 11.33
N PRO A 130 3.06 -10.44 10.53
CA PRO A 130 3.19 -11.73 9.83
C PRO A 130 4.36 -11.78 8.83
N LEU A 131 4.83 -10.62 8.37
CA LEU A 131 5.98 -10.48 7.47
C LEU A 131 7.31 -10.43 8.24
N GLY A 132 7.29 -10.56 9.56
CA GLY A 132 8.47 -10.41 10.43
C GLY A 132 8.95 -8.96 10.55
N LEU A 133 8.09 -8.00 10.21
CA LEU A 133 8.42 -6.58 10.23
C LEU A 133 7.89 -5.91 11.50
N ILE A 134 8.62 -4.91 11.96
CA ILE A 134 8.18 -4.00 13.02
C ILE A 134 8.35 -2.59 12.43
N PRO A 135 7.25 -1.83 12.25
CA PRO A 135 7.37 -0.49 11.70
C PRO A 135 8.12 0.40 12.70
N GLU A 136 8.98 1.29 12.22
CA GLU A 136 9.73 2.24 13.04
C GLU A 136 8.81 3.35 13.54
N VAL A 137 8.07 3.07 14.61
CA VAL A 137 6.99 3.92 15.07
C VAL A 137 7.08 4.13 16.57
N VAL A 138 6.72 5.32 17.01
CA VAL A 138 6.58 5.61 18.44
C VAL A 138 5.38 4.78 18.94
N PRO A 139 5.49 4.09 20.09
CA PRO A 139 4.35 3.42 20.69
C PRO A 139 3.24 4.44 20.97
N GLU A 140 2.14 4.36 20.22
CA GLU A 140 0.94 5.15 20.46
C GLU A 140 -0.06 4.35 21.30
N PHE A 141 -0.98 5.05 21.99
CA PHE A 141 -2.07 4.40 22.70
C PHE A 141 -3.02 3.71 21.70
N ARG A 142 -3.70 2.63 22.13
CA ARG A 142 -4.61 1.82 21.29
C ARG A 142 -5.70 2.62 20.57
N ARG A 143 -5.96 3.85 21.00
CA ARG A 143 -6.86 4.81 20.35
C ARG A 143 -6.14 6.15 20.33
N ILE A 144 -6.18 6.80 19.17
CA ILE A 144 -5.84 8.22 19.01
C ILE A 144 -6.88 9.03 19.76
#